data_AF-A0A380EK98-F1
#
_entry.id   AF-A0A380EK98-F1
#
_cell.length_a   1.000
_cell.length_b   1.000
_cell.length_c   1.000
_cell.angle_alpha   90.00
_cell.angle_beta   90.00
_cell.angle_gamma   90.00
#
_symmetry.space_group_name_H-M   'P 1'
#
loop_
_entity.id
_entity.type
_entity.pdbx_description
1 polymer ?
#
loop_
_entity_poly.entity_id
_entity_poly.type
_entity_poly.pdbx_seq_one_letter_code
_entity_poly.pdbx_strand_id
1 'polypeptide(L)' 'MVKQLKFSEDARQAMLRGVDQLANAVKVTIGPKGRNVVLDKEFTAPLITNDGVTIAKENRIRRSI' A
#
# COMPACT_ATOMS: atom_id res chain seq x y z
N MET A 1 0.35 25.61 3.17
CA MET A 1 -0.88 24.78 3.15
C MET A 1 -1.47 24.74 4.55
N VAL A 2 -2.79 24.84 4.68
CA VAL A 2 -3.49 24.77 5.98
C VAL A 2 -3.74 23.30 6.35
N LYS A 3 -3.68 22.97 7.64
CA LYS A 3 -3.97 21.62 8.13
C LYS A 3 -5.45 21.31 7.95
N GLN A 4 -5.75 20.16 7.34
CA GLN A 4 -7.11 19.60 7.35
C GLN A 4 -7.28 18.68 8.55
N LEU A 5 -8.37 18.87 9.30
CA LEU A 5 -8.74 18.06 10.45
C LEU A 5 -10.00 17.27 10.09
N LYS A 6 -9.90 15.94 10.12
CA LYS A 6 -11.04 15.02 9.98
C LYS A 6 -11.28 14.37 11.33
N PHE A 7 -12.54 14.14 11.69
CA PHE A 7 -12.93 13.61 12.99
C PHE A 7 -13.82 12.37 12.85
N SER A 8 -13.93 11.62 13.95
CA SER A 8 -14.87 10.51 14.11
C SER A 8 -14.84 9.53 12.93
N GLU A 9 -15.97 9.36 12.23
CA GLU A 9 -16.12 8.36 11.19
C GLU A 9 -15.30 8.69 9.94
N ASP A 10 -15.25 9.94 9.52
CA ASP A 10 -14.50 10.35 8.33
C ASP A 10 -13.00 10.09 8.47
N ALA A 11 -12.46 10.28 9.68
CA ALA A 11 -11.09 9.95 9.99
C ALA A 11 -10.84 8.44 9.96
N ARG A 12 -11.73 7.66 10.59
CA ARG A 12 -11.62 6.19 10.62
C ARG A 12 -11.71 5.58 9.22
N GLN A 13 -12.68 6.03 8.42
CA GLN A 13 -12.86 5.57 7.05
C GLN A 13 -11.68 5.93 6.15
N ALA A 14 -11.09 7.12 6.32
CA ALA A 14 -9.88 7.49 5.59
C ALA A 14 -8.67 6.61 5.95
N MET A 15 -8.51 6.26 7.23
CA MET A 15 -7.46 5.34 7.67
C MET A 15 -7.71 3.91 7.18
N LEU A 16 -8.94 3.41 7.31
CA LEU A 16 -9.32 2.06 6.90
C LEU A 16 -9.00 1.83 5.43
N ARG A 17 -9.36 2.78 4.54
CA ARG A 17 -9.02 2.68 3.11
C ARG A 17 -7.52 2.53 2.87
N GLY A 18 -6.69 3.26 3.61
CA GLY A 18 -5.24 3.17 3.50
C GLY A 18 -4.70 1.82 4.00
N VAL A 19 -5.21 1.34 5.12
CA VAL A 19 -4.87 0.03 5.69
C VAL A 19 -5.28 -1.09 4.74
N ASP A 20 -6.50 -1.06 4.21
CA ASP A 20 -7.00 -2.06 3.27
C ASP A 20 -6.18 -2.10 1.98
N GLN A 21 -5.80 -0.94 1.46
CA GLN A 21 -4.95 -0.87 0.26
C GLN A 21 -3.60 -1.57 0.50
N LEU A 22 -2.96 -1.30 1.64
CA LEU A 22 -1.70 -1.94 2.00
C LEU A 22 -1.87 -3.45 2.24
N ALA A 23 -2.89 -3.83 3.02
CA ALA A 23 -3.15 -5.23 3.35
C ALA A 23 -3.46 -6.05 2.09
N ASN A 24 -4.25 -5.50 1.15
CA ASN A 24 -4.59 -6.17 -0.09
C ASN A 24 -3.37 -6.39 -1.00
N ALA A 25 -2.41 -5.46 -1.01
CA ALA A 25 -1.19 -5.58 -1.79
C ALA A 25 -0.22 -6.63 -1.19
N VAL A 26 -0.12 -6.72 0.14
CA VAL A 26 0.84 -7.62 0.80
C VAL A 26 0.28 -9.03 0.98
N LYS A 27 -1.02 -9.19 1.25
CA LYS A 27 -1.60 -10.49 1.60
C LYS A 27 -1.44 -11.55 0.52
N VAL A 28 -1.32 -11.15 -0.75
CA VAL A 28 -1.17 -12.09 -1.87
C VAL A 28 0.16 -12.83 -1.86
N THR A 29 1.15 -12.34 -1.10
CA THR A 29 2.49 -12.94 -1.02
C THR A 29 2.68 -13.87 0.18
N ILE A 30 1.66 -14.02 1.03
CA ILE A 30 1.75 -14.79 2.27
C ILE A 30 1.70 -16.29 2.00
N GLY A 31 2.62 -17.01 2.64
CA GLY A 31 2.67 -18.47 2.63
C GLY A 31 3.42 -19.06 1.43
N PRO A 32 3.60 -20.39 1.41
CA PRO A 32 4.43 -21.08 0.40
C PRO A 32 3.85 -21.03 -1.02
N LYS A 33 2.56 -20.65 -1.16
CA LYS A 33 1.88 -20.43 -2.45
C LYS A 33 1.61 -18.95 -2.72
N GLY A 34 2.33 -18.05 -2.06
CA GLY A 34 2.27 -16.62 -2.31
C GLY A 34 2.60 -16.28 -3.76
N ARG A 35 1.96 -15.26 -4.30
CA ARG A 35 2.16 -14.77 -5.66
C ARG A 35 3.16 -13.63 -5.70
N ASN A 36 3.74 -13.43 -6.88
CA ASN A 36 4.61 -12.29 -7.13
C ASN A 36 3.78 -11.02 -7.32
N VAL A 37 4.32 -9.91 -6.84
CA VAL A 37 3.84 -8.56 -7.09
C VAL A 37 4.86 -7.86 -7.98
N VAL A 38 4.36 -7.05 -8.91
CA VAL A 38 5.17 -6.24 -9.82
C VAL A 38 5.18 -4.82 -9.29
N LEU A 39 6.38 -4.32 -9.00
CA LEU A 39 6.63 -2.96 -8.55
C LEU A 39 7.27 -2.19 -9.71
N ASP A 40 6.61 -1.14 -10.17
CA ASP A 40 7.10 -0.30 -11.25
C ASP A 40 8.31 0.53 -10.78
N LYS A 41 9.25 0.78 -11.70
CA LYS A 41 10.46 1.58 -11.44
C LYS A 41 10.68 2.52 -12.61
N GLU A 42 10.90 3.81 -12.31
CA GLU A 42 10.93 4.88 -13.33
C GLU A 42 12.02 4.72 -14.41
N PHE A 43 13.14 4.04 -14.10
CA PHE A 43 14.32 4.01 -15.00
C PHE A 43 14.87 2.60 -15.25
N THR A 44 14.28 1.57 -14.66
CA THR A 44 14.77 0.19 -14.75
C THR A 44 13.63 -0.75 -15.07
N ALA A 45 13.95 -1.99 -15.44
CA ALA A 45 12.94 -3.04 -15.48
C ALA A 45 12.15 -3.10 -14.15
N PRO A 46 10.84 -3.41 -14.22
CA PRO A 46 10.00 -3.50 -13.04
C PRO A 46 10.53 -4.60 -12.10
N LEU A 47 10.44 -4.35 -10.80
CA LEU A 47 10.86 -5.30 -9.78
C LEU A 47 9.72 -6.29 -9.51
N ILE A 48 9.96 -7.57 -9.81
CA ILE A 48 9.04 -8.67 -9.51
C ILE A 48 9.50 -9.33 -8.20
N THR A 49 8.67 -9.31 -7.17
CA THR A 49 9.02 -9.84 -5.84
C THR A 49 7.82 -10.44 -5.12
N ASN A 50 8.05 -11.42 -4.24
CA ASN A 50 7.08 -11.93 -3.27
C ASN A 50 7.42 -11.51 -1.83
N ASP A 51 8.43 -10.66 -1.63
CA ASP A 51 8.76 -10.14 -0.30
C ASP A 51 7.75 -9.07 0.13
N GLY A 52 6.92 -9.41 1.11
CA GLY A 52 5.92 -8.51 1.68
C GLY A 52 6.51 -7.25 2.30
N VAL A 53 7.75 -7.30 2.82
CA VAL A 53 8.41 -6.13 3.43
C VAL A 53 8.78 -5.11 2.36
N THR A 54 9.36 -5.56 1.24
CA THR A 54 9.68 -4.71 0.09
C THR A 54 8.41 -4.10 -0.52
N ILE A 55 7.35 -4.89 -0.69
CA ILE A 55 6.07 -4.40 -1.22
C ILE A 55 5.44 -3.34 -0.31
N ALA A 56 5.48 -3.55 1.01
CA ALA A 56 4.95 -2.59 1.97
C ALA A 56 5.71 -1.26 1.95
N LYS A 57 7.03 -1.29 1.73
CA LYS A 57 7.86 -0.08 1.65
C LYS A 57 7.60 0.74 0.40
N GLU A 58 7.33 0.08 -0.73
CA GLU A 58 7.07 0.76 -2.02
C GLU A 58 5.65 1.31 -2.11
N ASN A 59 4.71 0.81 -1.30
CA ASN A 59 3.32 1.23 -1.37
C ASN A 59 3.14 2.71 -0.99
N ARG A 60 2.78 3.53 -1.98
CA ARG A 60 2.50 4.95 -1.81
C ARG A 60 1.00 5.22 -1.86
N ILE A 61 0.42 5.52 -0.69
CA ILE A 61 -0.99 5.91 -0.60
C ILE A 61 -1.10 7.38 -0.99
N ARG A 62 -1.88 7.68 -2.05
CA ARG A 62 -2.18 9.06 -2.41
C ARG A 62 -3.04 9.66 -1.30
N ARG A 63 -2.46 10.60 -0.56
CA ARG A 63 -3.14 11.30 0.53
C ARG A 63 -4.42 11.94 -0.01
N SER A 64 -5.56 11.50 0.53
CA SER A 64 -6.90 12.04 0.24
C SER A 64 -7.22 13.27 1.10
N ILE A 65 -6.20 14.08 1.40
CA ILE A 65 -6.25 15.30 2.22
C ILE A 65 -5.68 16.45 1.42
#